data_AF-A0A4V1BQR8-F1
#
_entry.id   AF-A0A4V1BQR8-F1
#
_cell.length_a   1.000
_cell.length_b   1.000
_cell.length_c   1.000
_cell.angle_alpha   90.00
_cell.angle_beta   90.00
_cell.angle_gamma   90.00
#
_symmetry.space_group_name_H-M   'P 1'
#
loop_
_entity.id
_entity.type
_entity.pdbx_description
1 polymer ?
#
loop_
_entity_poly.entity_id
_entity_poly.type
_entity_poly.pdbx_seq_one_letter_code
_entity_poly.pdbx_strand_id
1 'polypeptide(L)'
;MKQRFYGYGTVFASEVRYGPIDRRADFLVVEESSHAFEIKSDFDSLSRLPDQISDYVCTFDFVSVVTTNRHLGSVRSIVPPKVGLNVLSKGELTQVRQPKRFARLSKVHLAMGCDKGGLLQHVPNARSSSSLRDLQIAAIKVLSATELRTVFLNGLRERYKRSSEAFLAETDGKLNREDLLLLRRVAKIAA
;
A
#
# COMPACT_ATOMS: atom_id res chain seq x y z
N MET A 1 -16.76 15.10 -14.96
CA MET A 1 -15.82 14.09 -14.42
C MET A 1 -16.07 14.02 -12.92
N LYS A 2 -16.64 12.93 -12.38
CA LYS A 2 -16.96 12.84 -10.96
C LYS A 2 -15.65 12.66 -10.18
N GLN A 3 -15.15 13.75 -9.59
CA GLN A 3 -14.13 13.68 -8.55
C GLN A 3 -14.70 12.80 -7.44
N ARG A 4 -14.10 11.62 -7.25
CA ARG A 4 -14.37 10.80 -6.08
C ARG A 4 -13.78 11.57 -4.90
N PHE A 5 -14.63 12.24 -4.13
CA PHE A 5 -14.26 12.83 -2.86
C PHE A 5 -13.91 11.67 -1.93
N TYR A 6 -12.61 11.45 -1.73
CA TYR A 6 -12.11 10.56 -0.71
C TYR A 6 -12.49 11.14 0.66
N GLY A 7 -13.02 10.31 1.56
CA GLY A 7 -13.52 10.76 2.85
C GLY A 7 -12.41 11.28 3.77
N TYR A 8 -12.78 12.05 4.80
CA TYR A 8 -11.92 12.70 5.81
C TYR A 8 -11.03 11.74 6.66
N GLY A 9 -10.92 10.46 6.28
CA GLY A 9 -10.07 9.44 6.89
C GLY A 9 -9.25 8.63 5.88
N THR A 10 -9.21 9.06 4.61
CA THR A 10 -8.44 8.41 3.56
C THR A 10 -6.97 8.77 3.70
N VAL A 11 -6.11 7.76 3.70
CA VAL A 11 -4.66 7.94 3.72
C VAL A 11 -4.09 7.63 2.35
N PHE A 12 -3.38 8.60 1.79
CA PHE A 12 -2.56 8.45 0.60
C PHE A 12 -1.10 8.37 1.01
N ALA A 13 -0.36 7.46 0.40
CA ALA A 13 1.06 7.30 0.68
C ALA A 13 1.81 6.81 -0.56
N SER A 14 3.03 7.31 -0.74
CA SER A 14 3.97 6.84 -1.76
C SER A 14 5.18 6.17 -1.10
N GLU A 15 5.85 5.26 -1.84
CA GLU A 15 7.06 4.57 -1.39
C GLU A 15 6.86 3.81 -0.05
N VAL A 16 5.72 3.13 0.07
CA VAL A 16 5.28 2.55 1.34
C VAL A 16 5.98 1.24 1.63
N ARG A 17 6.75 1.17 2.72
CA ARG A 17 7.36 -0.10 3.15
C ARG A 17 6.32 -1.07 3.69
N TYR A 18 6.39 -2.32 3.25
CA TYR A 18 5.50 -3.39 3.68
C TYR A 18 6.19 -4.76 3.67
N GLY A 19 5.60 -5.73 4.38
CA GLY A 19 5.98 -7.14 4.27
C GLY A 19 7.33 -7.53 4.90
N PRO A 20 7.82 -8.76 4.63
CA PRO A 20 9.00 -9.36 5.25
C PRO A 20 10.35 -8.88 4.69
N ILE A 21 10.36 -8.27 3.51
CA ILE A 21 11.55 -7.82 2.78
C ILE A 21 11.38 -6.30 2.60
N ASP A 22 12.46 -5.52 2.41
CA ASP A 22 12.39 -4.05 2.16
C ASP A 22 11.76 -3.75 0.78
N ARG A 23 10.50 -4.13 0.62
CA ARG A 23 9.64 -3.87 -0.51
C ARG A 23 8.93 -2.54 -0.28
N ARG A 24 8.67 -1.85 -1.38
CA ARG A 24 7.94 -0.58 -1.37
C ARG A 24 6.79 -0.66 -2.33
N ALA A 25 5.62 -0.22 -1.87
CA ALA A 25 4.51 0.05 -2.75
C ALA A 25 4.68 1.43 -3.34
N ASP A 26 4.61 1.56 -4.66
CA ASP A 26 4.79 2.85 -5.34
C ASP A 26 3.75 3.85 -4.83
N PHE A 27 2.49 3.40 -4.75
CA PHE A 27 1.40 4.19 -4.19
C PHE A 27 0.37 3.31 -3.46
N LEU A 28 -0.17 3.85 -2.38
CA LEU A 28 -1.13 3.18 -1.53
C LEU A 28 -2.26 4.13 -1.16
N VAL A 29 -3.49 3.63 -1.25
CA VAL A 29 -4.68 4.26 -0.68
C VAL A 29 -5.19 3.38 0.45
N VAL A 30 -5.41 3.95 1.63
CA VAL A 30 -5.96 3.24 2.79
C VAL A 30 -7.22 3.96 3.27
N GLU A 31 -8.35 3.27 3.12
CA GLU A 31 -9.63 3.61 3.74
C GLU A 31 -9.99 2.45 4.70
N GLU A 32 -11.19 1.88 4.64
CA GLU A 32 -11.54 0.59 5.28
C GLU A 32 -10.73 -0.59 4.70
N SER A 33 -10.22 -0.42 3.48
CA SER A 33 -9.37 -1.37 2.77
C SER A 33 -8.10 -0.71 2.24
N SER A 34 -7.06 -1.51 2.03
CA SER A 34 -5.84 -1.07 1.35
C SER A 34 -5.90 -1.34 -0.15
N HIS A 35 -5.56 -0.35 -0.97
CA HIS A 35 -5.38 -0.50 -2.40
C HIS A 35 -3.97 -0.08 -2.81
N ALA A 36 -3.13 -1.05 -3.15
CA ALA A 36 -1.78 -0.81 -3.66
C ALA A 36 -1.75 -0.67 -5.18
N PHE A 37 -0.94 0.25 -5.66
CA PHE A 37 -0.70 0.52 -7.07
C PHE A 37 0.79 0.33 -7.37
N GLU A 38 1.07 -0.47 -8.39
CA GLU A 38 2.39 -0.53 -9.04
C GLU A 38 2.34 0.35 -10.29
N ILE A 39 3.33 1.20 -10.51
CA ILE A 39 3.41 2.12 -11.65
C ILE A 39 4.54 1.68 -12.58
N LYS A 40 4.23 1.45 -13.86
CA LYS A 40 5.20 1.11 -14.91
C LYS A 40 5.12 2.11 -16.06
N SER A 41 6.13 2.95 -16.18
CA SER A 41 6.32 3.87 -17.30
C SER A 41 6.75 3.14 -18.57
N ASP A 42 6.77 3.85 -19.70
CA ASP A 42 7.29 3.32 -20.95
C ASP A 42 8.75 2.86 -20.87
N PHE A 43 9.54 3.40 -19.94
CA PHE A 43 10.96 3.08 -19.81
C PHE A 43 11.24 1.92 -18.85
N ASP A 44 10.24 1.48 -18.09
CA ASP A 44 10.41 0.40 -17.13
C ASP A 44 10.51 -0.98 -17.80
N SER A 45 11.33 -1.84 -17.20
CA SER A 45 11.30 -3.29 -17.46
C SER A 45 10.20 -3.95 -16.63
N LEU A 46 9.53 -4.95 -17.21
CA LEU A 46 8.53 -5.77 -16.54
C LEU A 46 9.10 -7.01 -15.84
N SER A 47 10.42 -7.23 -15.88
CA SER A 47 11.04 -8.45 -15.35
C SER A 47 10.78 -8.70 -13.87
N ARG A 48 10.61 -7.63 -13.07
CA ARG A 48 10.32 -7.73 -11.62
C ARG A 48 8.83 -7.74 -11.29
N LEU A 49 7.96 -7.45 -12.26
CA LEU A 49 6.53 -7.32 -12.02
C LEU A 49 5.89 -8.60 -11.44
N PRO A 50 6.23 -9.83 -11.88
CA PRO A 50 5.64 -11.03 -11.29
C PRO A 50 5.85 -11.12 -9.78
N ASP A 51 7.08 -10.89 -9.31
CA ASP A 51 7.42 -10.96 -7.89
C ASP A 51 6.74 -9.84 -7.08
N GLN A 52 6.74 -8.62 -7.63
CA GLN A 52 6.06 -7.48 -7.00
C GLN A 52 4.57 -7.74 -6.82
N ILE A 53 3.91 -8.31 -7.84
CA ILE A 53 2.49 -8.64 -7.77
C ILE A 53 2.24 -9.79 -6.80
N SER A 54 3.08 -10.82 -6.78
CA SER A 54 3.01 -11.91 -5.80
C SER A 54 3.04 -11.37 -4.37
N ASP A 55 3.93 -10.44 -4.07
CA ASP A 55 4.05 -9.83 -2.74
C ASP A 55 2.84 -8.92 -2.40
N TYR A 56 2.36 -8.14 -3.39
CA TYR A 56 1.20 -7.26 -3.20
C TYR A 56 -0.08 -8.04 -2.90
N VAL A 57 -0.36 -9.13 -3.63
CA VAL A 57 -1.59 -9.92 -3.43
C VAL A 57 -1.61 -10.65 -2.09
N CYS A 58 -0.44 -10.90 -1.49
CA CYS A 58 -0.31 -11.42 -0.15
C CYS A 58 -0.58 -10.37 0.95
N THR A 59 -0.50 -9.08 0.62
CA THR A 59 -0.46 -7.99 1.61
C THR A 59 -1.70 -7.09 1.58
N PHE A 60 -2.21 -6.76 0.39
CA PHE A 60 -3.22 -5.70 0.22
C PHE A 60 -4.57 -6.23 -0.27
N ASP A 61 -5.66 -5.65 0.23
CA ASP A 61 -7.03 -6.00 -0.19
C ASP A 61 -7.24 -5.84 -1.70
N PHE A 62 -6.72 -4.77 -2.29
CA PHE A 62 -6.81 -4.48 -3.71
C PHE A 62 -5.43 -4.18 -4.28
N VAL A 63 -5.20 -4.63 -5.51
CA VAL A 63 -3.95 -4.41 -6.24
C VAL A 63 -4.28 -3.96 -7.65
N SER A 64 -3.62 -2.90 -8.11
CA SER A 64 -3.70 -2.44 -9.49
C SER A 64 -2.31 -2.18 -10.07
N VAL A 65 -2.18 -2.34 -11.38
CA VAL A 65 -1.04 -1.81 -12.14
C VAL A 65 -1.49 -0.59 -12.93
N VAL A 66 -0.75 0.50 -12.81
CA VAL A 66 -0.81 1.66 -13.70
C VAL A 66 0.29 1.49 -14.73
N THR A 67 -0.08 1.48 -16.00
CA THR A 67 0.88 1.28 -17.09
C THR A 67 0.53 2.11 -18.30
N THR A 68 1.25 1.93 -19.41
CA THR A 68 1.03 2.61 -20.68
C THR A 68 0.50 1.65 -21.74
N ASN A 69 0.11 2.17 -22.91
CA ASN A 69 -0.30 1.33 -24.04
C ASN A 69 0.81 0.37 -24.50
N ARG A 70 2.08 0.76 -24.36
CA ARG A 70 3.25 -0.06 -24.71
C ARG A 70 3.26 -1.38 -23.94
N HIS A 71 2.98 -1.31 -22.64
CA HIS A 71 3.14 -2.43 -21.71
C HIS A 71 1.84 -3.16 -21.39
N LEU A 72 0.68 -2.60 -21.77
CA LEU A 72 -0.64 -3.16 -21.42
C LEU A 72 -0.79 -4.64 -21.75
N GLY A 73 -0.38 -5.07 -22.95
CA GLY A 73 -0.47 -6.46 -23.37
C GLY A 73 0.32 -7.41 -22.46
N SER A 74 1.58 -7.06 -22.19
CA SER A 74 2.48 -7.83 -21.32
C SER A 74 2.05 -7.80 -19.86
N VAL A 75 1.63 -6.65 -19.34
CA VAL A 75 1.10 -6.56 -17.97
C VAL A 75 -0.14 -7.44 -17.82
N ARG A 76 -1.04 -7.44 -18.81
CA ARG A 76 -2.25 -8.28 -18.80
C ARG A 76 -1.94 -9.78 -18.75
N SER A 77 -0.88 -10.23 -19.42
CA SER A 77 -0.47 -11.64 -19.40
C SER A 77 0.28 -12.04 -18.13
N ILE A 78 1.00 -11.11 -17.50
CA ILE A 78 1.76 -11.37 -16.26
C ILE A 78 0.84 -11.43 -15.03
N VAL A 79 -0.09 -10.47 -14.90
CA VAL A 79 -0.77 -10.26 -13.61
C VAL A 79 -2.12 -11.00 -13.51
N PRO A 80 -2.49 -11.55 -12.33
CA PRO A 80 -3.73 -12.29 -12.16
C PRO A 80 -4.99 -11.50 -12.54
N PRO A 81 -6.11 -12.16 -12.93
CA PRO A 81 -7.35 -11.49 -13.33
C PRO A 81 -7.98 -10.59 -12.26
N LYS A 82 -7.65 -10.80 -10.97
CA LYS A 82 -8.13 -9.97 -9.86
C LYS A 82 -7.40 -8.62 -9.75
N VAL A 83 -6.22 -8.48 -10.36
CA VAL A 83 -5.44 -7.24 -10.32
C VAL A 83 -6.04 -6.22 -11.29
N GLY A 84 -6.34 -5.01 -10.83
CA GLY A 84 -6.83 -3.93 -11.66
C GLY A 84 -5.79 -3.42 -12.66
N LEU A 85 -6.23 -2.85 -13.77
CA LEU A 85 -5.37 -2.27 -14.79
C LEU A 85 -5.84 -0.87 -15.14
N ASN A 86 -4.94 0.10 -15.00
CA ASN A 86 -5.15 1.47 -15.45
C ASN A 86 -4.08 1.80 -16.50
N VAL A 87 -4.48 2.51 -17.55
CA VAL A 87 -3.61 2.88 -18.67
C VAL A 87 -3.52 4.39 -18.73
N LEU A 88 -2.31 4.92 -18.58
CA LEU A 88 -2.00 6.32 -18.82
C LEU A 88 -1.70 6.51 -20.31
N SER A 89 -2.47 7.35 -20.97
CA SER A 89 -2.29 7.68 -22.39
C SER A 89 -2.69 9.12 -22.63
N LYS A 90 -1.79 9.92 -23.23
CA LYS A 90 -2.04 11.35 -23.55
C LYS A 90 -2.50 12.17 -22.35
N GLY A 91 -1.98 11.87 -21.15
CA GLY A 91 -2.34 12.57 -19.91
C GLY A 91 -3.63 12.08 -19.25
N GLU A 92 -4.35 11.14 -19.86
CA GLU A 92 -5.58 10.57 -19.32
C GLU A 92 -5.34 9.17 -18.77
N LEU A 93 -5.88 8.91 -17.57
CA LEU A 93 -5.82 7.61 -16.91
C LEU A 93 -7.14 6.87 -17.09
N THR A 94 -7.13 5.76 -17.82
CA THR A 94 -8.31 4.94 -18.11
C THR A 94 -8.22 3.58 -17.43
N GLN A 95 -9.24 3.21 -16.65
CA GLN A 95 -9.32 1.89 -16.05
C GLN A 95 -9.86 0.86 -17.06
N VAL A 96 -9.01 -0.06 -17.50
CA VAL A 96 -9.35 -1.11 -18.48
C VAL A 96 -9.63 -2.47 -17.82
N ARG A 97 -9.38 -2.59 -16.50
CA ARG A 97 -9.81 -3.73 -15.68
C ARG A 97 -10.03 -3.28 -14.23
N GLN A 98 -11.23 -3.51 -13.69
CA GLN A 98 -11.52 -3.24 -12.28
C GLN A 98 -10.77 -4.22 -11.37
N PRO A 99 -10.14 -3.75 -10.27
CA PRO A 99 -9.55 -4.64 -9.28
C PRO A 99 -10.63 -5.38 -8.49
N LYS A 100 -10.33 -6.61 -8.07
CA LYS A 100 -11.18 -7.42 -7.18
C LYS A 100 -10.47 -7.65 -5.85
N ARG A 101 -11.25 -7.75 -4.77
CA ARG A 101 -10.71 -7.93 -3.42
C ARG A 101 -10.01 -9.28 -3.25
N PHE A 102 -8.82 -9.27 -2.65
CA PHE A 102 -8.13 -10.45 -2.14
C PHE A 102 -8.61 -10.74 -0.72
N ALA A 103 -9.43 -11.78 -0.55
CA ALA A 103 -10.03 -12.13 0.73
C ALA A 103 -9.10 -12.88 1.69
N ARG A 104 -8.00 -13.46 1.18
CA ARG A 104 -7.07 -14.29 1.95
C ARG A 104 -5.67 -13.69 1.85
N LEU A 105 -5.35 -12.84 2.81
CA LEU A 105 -4.03 -12.23 2.94
C LEU A 105 -3.10 -13.12 3.79
N SER A 106 -1.80 -12.99 3.58
CA SER A 106 -0.79 -13.76 4.30
C SER A 106 -0.56 -13.18 5.69
N LYS A 107 -0.76 -14.00 6.74
CA LYS A 107 -0.43 -13.62 8.12
C LYS A 107 1.02 -13.16 8.27
N VAL A 108 1.94 -13.82 7.55
CA VAL A 108 3.36 -13.47 7.57
C VAL A 108 3.57 -12.08 7.00
N HIS A 109 3.02 -11.78 5.81
CA HIS A 109 3.18 -10.45 5.21
C HIS A 109 2.57 -9.35 6.07
N LEU A 110 1.37 -9.58 6.60
CA LEU A 110 0.70 -8.62 7.47
C LEU A 110 1.50 -8.35 8.75
N ALA A 111 1.88 -9.40 9.48
CA ALA A 111 2.63 -9.26 10.72
C ALA A 111 3.97 -8.54 10.47
N MET A 112 4.67 -8.87 9.39
CA MET A 112 5.95 -8.23 9.07
C MET A 112 5.83 -6.77 8.67
N GLY A 113 4.66 -6.35 8.16
CA GLY A 113 4.34 -4.95 7.89
C GLY A 113 3.91 -4.14 9.13
N CYS A 114 3.50 -4.81 10.22
CA CYS A 114 3.09 -4.15 11.46
C CYS A 114 4.28 -3.50 12.18
N ASP A 115 4.04 -2.36 12.82
CA ASP A 115 5.00 -1.76 13.74
C ASP A 115 4.89 -2.33 15.16
N LYS A 116 5.89 -2.00 15.98
CA LYS A 116 6.00 -2.49 17.36
C LYS A 116 4.83 -2.02 18.23
N GLY A 117 4.37 -0.78 18.06
CA GLY A 117 3.32 -0.19 18.88
C GLY A 117 2.00 -0.93 18.71
N GLY A 118 1.59 -1.16 17.46
CA GLY A 118 0.37 -1.92 17.15
C GLY A 118 0.43 -3.36 17.66
N LEU A 119 1.59 -4.03 17.54
CA LEU A 119 1.73 -5.41 18.01
C LEU A 119 1.73 -5.54 19.53
N LEU A 120 2.35 -4.61 20.27
CA LEU A 120 2.36 -4.63 21.74
C LEU A 120 0.95 -4.63 22.34
N GLN A 121 -0.01 -3.99 21.67
CA GLN A 121 -1.39 -3.91 22.14
C GLN A 121 -2.20 -5.21 21.93
N HIS A 122 -1.77 -6.07 21.00
CA HIS A 122 -2.56 -7.22 20.55
C HIS A 122 -1.89 -8.56 20.82
N VAL A 123 -0.56 -8.60 20.99
CA VAL A 123 0.16 -9.83 21.29
C VAL A 123 0.11 -10.10 22.80
N PRO A 124 -0.43 -11.24 23.26
CA PRO A 124 -0.47 -11.58 24.68
C PRO A 124 0.93 -11.67 25.29
N ASN A 125 1.08 -11.21 26.53
CA ASN A 125 2.35 -11.20 27.28
C ASN A 125 3.50 -10.41 26.61
N ALA A 126 3.20 -9.58 25.61
CA ALA A 126 4.16 -8.71 24.98
C ALA A 126 4.71 -7.67 25.96
N ARG A 127 6.01 -7.43 25.93
CA ARG A 127 6.68 -6.44 26.77
C ARG A 127 7.30 -5.36 25.90
N SER A 128 7.39 -4.14 26.42
CA SER A 128 8.09 -3.04 25.72
C SER A 128 9.54 -3.39 25.35
N SER A 129 10.18 -4.30 26.09
CA SER A 129 11.52 -4.83 25.81
C SER A 129 11.57 -5.86 24.67
N SER A 130 10.44 -6.47 24.27
CA SER A 130 10.41 -7.46 23.18
C SER A 130 10.90 -6.85 21.86
N SER A 131 11.68 -7.60 21.09
CA SER A 131 12.10 -7.14 19.76
C SER A 131 10.90 -7.09 18.80
N LEU A 132 10.95 -6.25 17.77
CA LEU A 132 9.90 -6.23 16.75
C LEU A 132 9.74 -7.62 16.12
N ARG A 133 10.85 -8.30 15.83
CA ARG A 133 10.84 -9.62 15.21
C ARG A 133 10.12 -10.66 16.07
N ASP A 134 10.36 -10.67 17.38
CA ASP A 134 9.71 -11.61 18.29
C ASP A 134 8.21 -11.36 18.37
N LEU A 135 7.80 -10.09 18.42
CA LEU A 135 6.39 -9.71 18.41
C LEU A 135 5.71 -10.14 17.11
N GLN A 136 6.37 -9.96 15.96
CA GLN A 136 5.81 -10.38 14.67
C GLN A 136 5.66 -11.90 14.59
N ILE A 137 6.64 -12.67 15.08
CA ILE A 137 6.57 -14.14 15.14
C ILE A 137 5.43 -14.59 16.07
N ALA A 138 5.31 -13.97 17.26
CA ALA A 138 4.23 -14.26 18.19
C ALA A 138 2.86 -13.94 17.59
N ALA A 139 2.72 -12.78 16.95
CA ALA A 139 1.50 -12.35 16.29
C ALA A 139 1.03 -13.33 15.20
N ILE A 140 1.96 -13.87 14.40
CA ILE A 140 1.65 -14.91 13.39
C ILE A 140 1.06 -16.17 14.04
N LYS A 141 1.44 -16.51 15.27
CA LYS A 141 0.91 -17.68 15.97
C LYS A 141 -0.46 -17.42 16.60
N VAL A 142 -0.65 -16.25 17.20
CA VAL A 142 -1.79 -15.99 18.10
C VAL A 142 -2.96 -15.22 17.48
N LEU A 143 -2.70 -14.36 16.49
CA LEU A 143 -3.74 -13.53 15.86
C LEU A 143 -4.28 -14.19 14.59
N SER A 144 -5.54 -13.97 14.25
CA SER A 144 -6.12 -14.32 12.94
C SER A 144 -5.58 -13.40 11.82
N ALA A 145 -5.80 -13.79 10.56
CA ALA A 145 -5.46 -12.92 9.43
C ALA A 145 -6.26 -11.61 9.45
N THR A 146 -7.51 -11.64 9.93
CA THR A 146 -8.36 -10.45 10.06
C THR A 146 -7.83 -9.50 11.12
N GLU A 147 -7.45 -9.99 12.30
CA GLU A 147 -6.85 -9.16 13.35
C GLU A 147 -5.51 -8.56 12.90
N LEU A 148 -4.64 -9.36 12.29
CA LEU A 148 -3.37 -8.88 11.73
C LEU A 148 -3.58 -7.81 10.65
N ARG A 149 -4.61 -7.98 9.80
CA ARG A 149 -4.98 -6.98 8.80
C ARG A 149 -5.40 -5.68 9.48
N THR A 150 -6.22 -5.74 10.52
CA THR A 150 -6.64 -4.54 11.28
C THR A 150 -5.44 -3.82 11.89
N VAL A 151 -4.54 -4.56 12.56
CA VAL A 151 -3.32 -3.97 13.15
C VAL A 151 -2.43 -3.35 12.06
N PHE A 152 -2.25 -4.04 10.94
CA PHE A 152 -1.45 -3.55 9.81
C PHE A 152 -2.03 -2.25 9.22
N LEU A 153 -3.33 -2.21 8.95
CA LEU A 153 -3.98 -1.01 8.39
C LEU A 153 -3.96 0.17 9.38
N ASN A 154 -4.15 -0.08 10.67
CA ASN A 154 -4.04 0.96 11.69
C ASN A 154 -2.63 1.55 11.74
N GLY A 155 -1.60 0.70 11.73
CA GLY A 155 -0.21 1.16 11.69
C GLY A 155 0.12 1.97 10.44
N LEU A 156 -0.44 1.61 9.28
CA LEU A 156 -0.32 2.41 8.05
C LEU A 156 -1.02 3.78 8.20
N ARG A 157 -2.24 3.81 8.75
CA ARG A 157 -2.97 5.06 8.95
C ARG A 157 -2.19 5.98 9.89
N GLU A 158 -1.76 5.50 11.04
CA GLU A 158 -0.99 6.30 11.99
C GLU A 158 0.31 6.84 11.38
N ARG A 159 1.01 6.00 10.60
CA ARG A 159 2.29 6.35 9.99
C ARG A 159 2.18 7.45 8.93
N TYR A 160 1.10 7.44 8.14
CA TYR A 160 0.95 8.31 6.97
C TYR A 160 -0.15 9.37 7.11
N LYS A 161 -0.89 9.42 8.22
CA LYS A 161 -1.96 10.39 8.46
C LYS A 161 -1.50 11.83 8.24
N ARG A 162 -0.43 12.27 8.93
CA ARG A 162 0.06 13.65 8.85
C ARG A 162 0.49 14.05 7.43
N SER A 163 1.25 13.19 6.76
CA SER A 163 1.68 13.38 5.37
C SER A 163 0.49 13.51 4.42
N SER A 164 -0.51 12.64 4.58
CA SER A 164 -1.71 12.64 3.74
C SER A 164 -2.59 13.87 4.00
N GLU A 165 -2.72 14.30 5.26
CA GLU A 165 -3.45 15.52 5.63
C GLU A 165 -2.77 16.77 5.07
N ALA A 166 -1.44 16.86 5.17
CA ALA A 166 -0.67 17.97 4.58
C ALA A 166 -0.83 18.02 3.06
N PHE A 167 -0.68 16.87 2.39
CA PHE A 167 -0.92 16.77 0.95
C PHE A 167 -2.31 17.26 0.55
N LEU A 168 -3.36 16.82 1.26
CA LEU A 168 -4.73 17.23 0.94
C LEU A 168 -5.02 18.70 1.25
N ALA A 169 -4.34 19.28 2.24
CA ALA A 169 -4.49 20.69 2.60
C ALA A 169 -3.73 21.64 1.65
N GLU A 170 -2.60 21.20 1.10
CA GLU A 170 -1.75 22.03 0.23
C GLU A 170 -2.14 21.94 -1.27
N THR A 171 -2.97 20.96 -1.64
CA THR A 171 -3.30 20.69 -3.04
C THR A 171 -4.71 21.16 -3.43
N ASP A 172 -4.84 22.45 -3.77
CA ASP A 172 -6.08 23.09 -4.22
C ASP A 172 -6.50 22.71 -5.67
N GLY A 173 -6.23 21.47 -6.09
CA GLY A 173 -6.62 20.92 -7.40
C GLY A 173 -5.61 21.11 -8.54
N LYS A 174 -4.49 21.80 -8.32
CA LYS A 174 -3.33 21.82 -9.24
C LYS A 174 -2.13 21.15 -8.58
N LEU A 175 -1.96 19.86 -8.85
CA LEU A 175 -0.84 19.08 -8.36
C LEU A 175 0.45 19.43 -9.13
N ASN A 176 1.51 19.75 -8.40
CA ASN A 176 2.88 19.82 -8.89
C ASN A 176 3.68 18.58 -8.41
N ARG A 177 4.93 18.45 -8.88
CA ARG A 177 5.77 17.29 -8.53
C ARG A 177 6.24 17.31 -7.07
N GLU A 178 6.39 18.48 -6.48
CA GLU A 178 6.87 18.67 -5.11
C GLU A 178 5.81 18.25 -4.09
N ASP A 179 4.53 18.44 -4.42
CA ASP A 179 3.40 17.98 -3.59
C ASP A 179 3.47 16.45 -3.35
N LEU A 180 3.97 15.68 -4.32
CA LEU A 180 4.12 14.22 -4.17
C LEU A 180 5.14 13.83 -3.10
N LEU A 181 6.03 14.73 -2.70
CA LEU A 181 6.96 14.52 -1.59
C LEU A 181 6.23 14.50 -0.25
N LEU A 182 5.10 15.21 -0.12
CA LEU A 182 4.27 15.21 1.07
C LEU A 182 3.64 13.85 1.34
N LEU A 183 3.48 13.00 0.31
CA LEU A 183 2.95 11.64 0.43
C LEU A 183 3.97 10.63 0.95
N ARG A 184 5.25 11.01 1.06
CA ARG A 184 6.27 10.15 1.66
C ARG A 184 6.17 10.20 3.18
N ARG A 185 6.72 9.20 3.85
CA ARG A 185 6.83 9.23 5.31
C ARG A 185 7.63 10.47 5.71
N VAL A 186 7.01 11.39 6.45
CA VAL A 186 7.71 12.50 7.11
C VAL A 186 8.75 11.88 8.05
N ALA A 187 10.03 12.06 7.73
CA ALA A 187 11.08 11.77 8.71
C ALA A 187 10.74 12.62 9.94
N LYS A 188 10.80 12.04 11.15
CA LYS A 188 10.74 12.87 12.36
C LYS A 188 11.82 13.94 12.18
N ILE A 189 11.43 15.18 11.91
CA ILE A 189 12.28 16.33 12.19
C ILE A 189 12.49 16.20 13.69
N ALA A 190 13.73 15.91 14.09
CA ALA A 190 14.11 15.91 15.48
C ALA A 190 13.71 17.29 16.03
N ALA A 191 12.74 17.29 16.94
CA ALA A 191 12.52 18.40 17.85
C ALA A 191 13.66 18.40 18.86
#